data_AF-A0A926UVE3-F1
#
_entry.id   AF-A0A926UVE3-F1
#
_cell.length_a   1.000
_cell.length_b   1.000
_cell.length_c   1.000
_cell.angle_alpha   90.00
_cell.angle_beta   90.00
_cell.angle_gamma   90.00
#
_symmetry.space_group_name_H-M   'P 1'
#
loop_
_entity.id
_entity.type
_entity.pdbx_description
1 polymer ?
#
loop_
_entity_poly.entity_id
_entity_poly.type
_entity_poly.pdbx_seq_one_letter_code
_entity_poly.pdbx_strand_id
1 'polypeptide(L)'
;MNGKIEVQLSPRVQKHCLNLWKDGYHKHAAREAVVQIELALKEKGMVRDKIFGKSLIDSLFTVGGKHKTVKLRVPLGEDLQEQAKHYFSSVFAYYRNYLAHDGSKVDSSIALRILVIASELLDLIDASALSYTDLGGIEGLLKSEVFEDEYQLLGVLKTCNGYAVLGHDAEGLRETIFENYGALDHHLDAVLELDLVQYIITEFEDYPEYGRYEEGGWLELSDLGKKFVEELEKSIEKIEKSNDKS
;
A
#
# COMPACT_ATOMS: atom_id res chain seq x y z
N MET A 1 7.65 36.14 -4.57
CA MET A 1 7.99 34.74 -4.25
C MET A 1 7.59 33.88 -5.45
N ASN A 2 8.53 33.61 -6.36
CA ASN A 2 8.34 32.71 -7.52
C ASN A 2 8.98 31.35 -7.25
N GLY A 3 8.64 30.72 -6.12
CA GLY A 3 8.90 29.30 -5.95
C GLY A 3 7.93 28.58 -6.88
N LYS A 4 8.43 27.81 -7.85
CA LYS A 4 7.58 27.03 -8.75
C LYS A 4 6.78 26.04 -7.90
N ILE A 5 5.52 26.39 -7.65
CA ILE A 5 4.45 25.56 -7.08
C ILE A 5 4.51 24.11 -7.59
N GLU A 6 4.95 23.93 -8.84
CA GLU A 6 5.15 22.65 -9.52
C GLU A 6 6.05 21.68 -8.73
N VAL A 7 7.00 22.15 -7.92
CA VAL A 7 7.91 21.29 -7.12
C VAL A 7 7.24 20.73 -5.86
N GLN A 8 6.13 21.33 -5.42
CA GLN A 8 5.46 20.97 -4.15
C GLN A 8 4.16 20.18 -4.36
N LEU A 9 3.77 19.92 -5.61
CA LEU A 9 2.55 19.18 -5.93
C LEU A 9 2.87 17.74 -6.27
N SER A 10 2.02 16.81 -5.84
CA SER A 10 2.19 15.40 -6.20
C SER A 10 2.09 15.22 -7.71
N PRO A 11 2.75 14.21 -8.31
CA PRO A 11 2.71 13.98 -9.75
C PRO A 11 1.29 13.89 -10.30
N ARG A 12 0.36 13.31 -9.54
CA ARG A 12 -1.05 13.20 -9.89
C ARG A 12 -1.76 14.56 -9.92
N VAL A 13 -1.50 15.44 -8.95
CA VAL A 13 -2.05 16.80 -8.95
C VAL A 13 -1.46 17.60 -10.12
N GLN A 14 -0.16 17.50 -10.38
CA GLN A 14 0.46 18.16 -11.53
C GLN A 14 -0.20 17.74 -12.84
N LYS A 15 -0.36 16.42 -13.06
CA LYS A 15 -0.96 15.85 -14.27
C LYS A 15 -2.39 16.32 -14.51
N HIS A 16 -3.22 16.35 -13.45
CA HIS A 16 -4.66 16.56 -13.59
C HIS A 16 -5.12 17.99 -13.34
N CYS A 17 -4.37 18.79 -12.57
CA CYS A 17 -4.84 20.10 -12.09
C CYS A 17 -4.05 21.28 -12.66
N LEU A 18 -2.81 21.07 -13.14
CA LEU A 18 -1.93 22.18 -13.51
C LEU A 18 -2.42 22.98 -14.72
N ASN A 19 -3.02 22.31 -15.72
CA ASN A 19 -3.60 22.99 -16.87
C ASN A 19 -4.78 23.87 -16.45
N LEU A 20 -5.71 23.32 -15.65
CA LEU A 20 -6.83 24.08 -15.08
C LEU A 20 -6.34 25.30 -14.29
N TRP A 21 -5.26 25.14 -13.53
CA TRP A 21 -4.65 26.24 -12.79
C TRP A 21 -4.07 27.32 -13.71
N LYS A 22 -3.30 26.92 -14.72
CA LYS A 22 -2.67 27.84 -15.70
C LYS A 22 -3.69 28.61 -16.52
N ASP A 23 -4.84 27.99 -16.79
CA ASP A 23 -5.95 28.58 -17.53
C ASP A 23 -6.86 29.47 -16.65
N GLY A 24 -6.53 29.65 -15.36
CA GLY A 24 -7.29 30.49 -14.43
C GLY A 24 -8.51 29.80 -13.80
N TYR A 25 -8.76 28.53 -14.10
CA TYR A 25 -9.86 27.72 -13.54
C TYR A 25 -9.51 27.16 -12.14
N HIS A 26 -9.08 28.01 -11.22
CA HIS A 26 -8.55 27.62 -9.91
C HIS A 26 -9.52 26.77 -9.08
N LYS A 27 -10.81 27.12 -9.07
CA LYS A 27 -11.86 26.33 -8.40
C LYS A 27 -11.99 24.92 -8.98
N HIS A 28 -11.90 24.80 -10.30
CA HIS A 28 -11.97 23.50 -10.97
C HIS A 28 -10.72 22.67 -10.70
N ALA A 29 -9.54 23.29 -10.69
CA ALA A 29 -8.29 22.63 -10.28
C ALA A 29 -8.38 22.10 -8.85
N ALA A 30 -8.89 22.89 -7.90
CA ALA A 30 -9.08 22.46 -6.52
C ALA A 30 -10.08 21.30 -6.38
N ARG A 31 -11.19 21.35 -7.13
CA ARG A 31 -12.17 20.25 -7.17
C ARG A 31 -11.57 18.98 -7.74
N GLU A 32 -10.82 19.08 -8.84
CA GLU A 32 -10.15 17.95 -9.47
C GLU A 32 -9.14 17.31 -8.53
N ALA A 33 -8.35 18.10 -7.81
CA ALA A 33 -7.38 17.55 -6.85
C ALA A 33 -8.05 16.70 -5.77
N VAL A 34 -9.18 17.15 -5.21
CA VAL A 34 -9.93 16.36 -4.22
C VAL A 34 -10.52 15.08 -4.82
N VAL A 35 -10.97 15.13 -6.09
CA VAL A 35 -11.40 13.92 -6.82
C VAL A 35 -10.25 12.94 -6.98
N GLN A 36 -9.05 13.41 -7.28
CA GLN A 36 -7.88 12.54 -7.44
C GLN A 36 -7.50 11.81 -6.14
N ILE A 37 -7.69 12.43 -4.96
CA ILE A 37 -7.54 11.73 -3.66
C ILE A 37 -8.56 10.60 -3.55
N GLU A 38 -9.83 10.86 -3.90
CA GLU A 38 -10.90 9.87 -3.83
C GLU A 38 -10.64 8.68 -4.78
N LEU A 39 -10.13 8.96 -5.98
CA LEU A 39 -9.72 7.93 -6.94
C LEU A 39 -8.53 7.11 -6.43
N ALA A 40 -7.49 7.77 -5.91
CA ALA A 40 -6.32 7.09 -5.35
C ALA A 40 -6.69 6.17 -4.18
N LEU A 41 -7.58 6.62 -3.28
CA LEU A 41 -8.11 5.78 -2.19
C LEU A 41 -8.85 4.56 -2.71
N LYS A 42 -9.63 4.69 -3.78
CA LYS A 42 -10.36 3.56 -4.37
C LYS A 42 -9.43 2.58 -5.07
N GLU A 43 -8.45 3.09 -5.81
CA GLU A 43 -7.43 2.29 -6.47
C GLU A 43 -6.62 1.50 -5.45
N LYS A 44 -6.01 2.20 -4.48
CA LYS A 44 -5.21 1.60 -3.42
C LYS A 44 -6.04 0.64 -2.56
N GLY A 45 -7.26 1.05 -2.21
CA GLY A 45 -8.20 0.25 -1.43
C GLY A 45 -8.98 -0.80 -2.22
N MET A 46 -8.72 -1.00 -3.52
CA MET A 46 -9.45 -1.93 -4.41
C MET A 46 -10.99 -1.82 -4.30
N VAL A 47 -11.52 -0.60 -4.12
CA VAL A 47 -12.95 -0.37 -3.92
C VAL A 47 -13.66 -0.24 -5.26
N ARG A 48 -14.48 -1.23 -5.61
CA ARG A 48 -15.28 -1.23 -6.86
C ARG A 48 -16.66 -0.58 -6.70
N ASP A 49 -17.09 -0.35 -5.47
CA ASP A 49 -18.42 0.19 -5.17
C ASP A 49 -18.54 1.71 -5.38
N LYS A 50 -19.79 2.17 -5.53
CA LYS A 50 -20.15 3.60 -5.59
C LYS A 50 -20.16 4.26 -4.21
N ILE A 51 -19.18 3.95 -3.37
CA ILE A 51 -18.96 4.64 -2.08
C ILE A 51 -18.03 5.84 -2.28
N PHE A 52 -18.26 6.91 -1.54
CA PHE A 52 -17.54 8.16 -1.70
C PHE A 52 -17.46 8.96 -0.39
N GLY A 53 -16.62 9.98 -0.36
CA GLY A 53 -16.51 10.88 0.80
C GLY A 53 -16.21 10.16 2.11
N LYS A 54 -16.89 10.58 3.18
CA LYS A 54 -16.72 10.00 4.51
C LYS A 54 -16.95 8.48 4.52
N SER A 55 -17.94 7.97 3.79
CA SER A 55 -18.21 6.53 3.75
C SER A 55 -17.08 5.73 3.12
N LEU A 56 -16.39 6.28 2.10
CA LEU A 56 -15.18 5.67 1.54
C LEU A 56 -14.08 5.62 2.59
N ILE A 57 -13.83 6.74 3.28
CA ILE A 57 -12.79 6.82 4.31
C ILE A 57 -13.09 5.87 5.47
N ASP A 58 -14.33 5.85 5.95
CA ASP A 58 -14.76 4.94 7.00
C ASP A 58 -14.56 3.48 6.59
N SER A 59 -14.82 3.11 5.32
CA SER A 59 -14.59 1.75 4.81
C SER A 59 -13.12 1.35 4.72
N LEU A 60 -12.22 2.33 4.57
CA LEU A 60 -10.79 2.10 4.38
C LEU A 60 -10.01 2.19 5.70
N PHE A 61 -10.52 2.93 6.67
CA PHE A 61 -9.79 3.27 7.89
C PHE A 61 -10.48 2.85 9.20
N THR A 62 -11.74 2.38 9.21
CA THR A 62 -12.44 2.04 10.46
C THR A 62 -12.22 0.59 10.88
N VAL A 63 -11.81 0.41 12.14
CA VAL A 63 -11.71 -0.88 12.85
C VAL A 63 -13.09 -1.33 13.37
N GLY A 64 -13.48 -2.61 13.24
CA GLY A 64 -14.67 -3.12 13.93
C GLY A 64 -15.11 -4.58 13.74
N GLY A 65 -14.63 -5.48 14.61
CA GLY A 65 -15.07 -6.88 14.82
C GLY A 65 -13.95 -7.75 15.43
N LYS A 66 -14.26 -8.95 15.94
CA LYS A 66 -13.28 -9.89 16.59
C LYS A 66 -12.11 -10.31 15.68
N HIS A 67 -12.18 -9.96 14.39
CA HIS A 67 -11.22 -10.30 13.32
C HIS A 67 -11.10 -9.18 12.25
N LYS A 68 -11.20 -7.89 12.58
CA LYS A 68 -11.14 -6.81 11.55
C LYS A 68 -10.00 -5.83 11.75
N THR A 69 -9.23 -5.59 10.70
CA THR A 69 -8.12 -4.63 10.62
C THR A 69 -8.50 -3.37 9.82
N VAL A 70 -7.55 -2.42 9.72
CA VAL A 70 -7.67 -1.18 8.96
C VAL A 70 -7.24 -1.43 7.51
N LYS A 71 -8.12 -1.35 6.51
CA LYS A 71 -7.76 -1.67 5.12
C LYS A 71 -6.57 -0.88 4.56
N LEU A 72 -6.42 0.40 4.90
CA LEU A 72 -5.24 1.20 4.54
C LEU A 72 -4.46 1.58 5.79
N ARG A 73 -3.19 1.18 5.84
CA ARG A 73 -2.26 1.57 6.89
C ARG A 73 -1.40 2.75 6.44
N VAL A 74 -1.53 3.91 7.07
CA VAL A 74 -0.58 5.03 6.86
C VAL A 74 0.82 4.74 7.42
N PRO A 75 1.88 5.32 6.83
CA PRO A 75 3.29 5.00 7.17
C PRO A 75 3.78 5.60 8.50
N LEU A 76 2.99 6.44 9.17
CA LEU A 76 3.44 7.18 10.35
C LEU A 76 3.29 6.43 11.69
N GLY A 77 2.90 5.16 11.65
CA GLY A 77 2.71 4.32 12.83
C GLY A 77 1.27 3.87 13.03
N GLU A 78 1.09 2.70 13.65
CA GLU A 78 -0.22 2.11 13.90
C GLU A 78 -1.07 2.92 14.89
N ASP A 79 -0.42 3.59 15.83
CA ASP A 79 -1.03 4.47 16.83
C ASP A 79 -1.63 5.74 16.23
N LEU A 80 -1.22 6.11 15.01
CA LEU A 80 -1.70 7.28 14.27
C LEU A 80 -2.80 6.98 13.26
N GLN A 81 -3.29 5.73 13.15
CA GLN A 81 -4.29 5.37 12.14
C GLN A 81 -5.63 6.11 12.31
N GLU A 82 -6.11 6.27 13.54
CA GLU A 82 -7.37 6.99 13.77
C GLU A 82 -7.20 8.49 13.49
N GLN A 83 -6.02 9.05 13.75
CA GLN A 83 -5.67 10.43 13.39
C GLN A 83 -5.61 10.61 11.88
N ALA A 84 -5.01 9.67 11.14
CA ALA A 84 -5.02 9.67 9.69
C ALA A 84 -6.44 9.62 9.15
N LYS A 85 -7.28 8.69 9.65
CA LYS A 85 -8.70 8.63 9.32
C LYS A 85 -9.41 9.97 9.55
N HIS A 86 -9.17 10.59 10.70
CA HIS A 86 -9.73 11.90 11.04
C HIS A 86 -9.23 12.98 10.09
N TYR A 87 -7.97 12.93 9.67
CA TYR A 87 -7.42 13.89 8.71
C TYR A 87 -8.10 13.78 7.36
N PHE A 88 -8.13 12.58 6.76
CA PHE A 88 -8.88 12.32 5.52
C PHE A 88 -10.35 12.74 5.65
N SER A 89 -11.03 12.34 6.74
CA SER A 89 -12.44 12.62 6.96
C SER A 89 -12.72 14.12 7.02
N SER A 90 -11.88 14.85 7.74
CA SER A 90 -11.98 16.31 7.91
C SER A 90 -11.78 17.04 6.59
N VAL A 91 -10.76 16.65 5.80
CA VAL A 91 -10.49 17.25 4.49
C VAL A 91 -11.66 17.04 3.53
N PHE A 92 -12.22 15.84 3.48
CA PHE A 92 -13.40 15.57 2.64
C PHE A 92 -14.65 16.30 3.16
N ALA A 93 -14.89 16.29 4.46
CA ALA A 93 -16.04 16.99 5.03
C ALA A 93 -15.99 18.51 4.73
N TYR A 94 -14.81 19.11 4.82
CA TYR A 94 -14.61 20.53 4.64
C TYR A 94 -14.54 20.94 3.16
N TYR A 95 -13.61 20.37 2.39
CA TYR A 95 -13.35 20.82 1.02
C TYR A 95 -14.20 20.12 -0.03
N ARG A 96 -14.33 18.79 0.01
CA ARG A 96 -15.07 18.02 -1.02
C ARG A 96 -16.53 18.44 -1.07
N ASN A 97 -17.18 18.52 0.08
CA ASN A 97 -18.58 18.94 0.16
C ASN A 97 -18.75 20.41 -0.26
N TYR A 98 -17.88 21.30 0.21
CA TYR A 98 -17.97 22.72 -0.14
C TYR A 98 -17.79 22.96 -1.65
N LEU A 99 -16.78 22.32 -2.27
CA LEU A 99 -16.50 22.41 -3.71
C LEU A 99 -17.59 21.76 -4.57
N ALA A 100 -18.27 20.73 -4.06
CA ALA A 100 -19.36 20.06 -4.77
C ALA A 100 -20.66 20.88 -4.82
N HIS A 101 -20.92 21.73 -3.81
CA HIS A 101 -22.16 22.49 -3.70
C HIS A 101 -22.03 23.96 -4.15
N ASP A 102 -21.24 24.73 -3.42
CA ASP A 102 -21.15 26.19 -3.60
C ASP A 102 -19.80 26.54 -4.21
N GLY A 103 -18.72 26.33 -3.45
CA GLY A 103 -17.34 26.60 -3.86
C GLY A 103 -17.11 28.02 -4.37
N SER A 104 -18.06 28.96 -4.23
CA SER A 104 -17.98 30.32 -4.78
C SER A 104 -16.93 31.18 -4.08
N LYS A 105 -16.59 30.85 -2.84
CA LYS A 105 -15.56 31.54 -2.06
C LYS A 105 -14.15 31.00 -2.31
N VAL A 106 -13.98 30.03 -3.20
CA VAL A 106 -12.66 29.49 -3.53
C VAL A 106 -11.96 30.42 -4.51
N ASP A 107 -11.14 31.31 -3.99
CA ASP A 107 -10.19 32.11 -4.76
C ASP A 107 -8.92 31.30 -5.10
N SER A 108 -7.98 31.92 -5.80
CA SER A 108 -6.71 31.28 -6.16
C SER A 108 -5.89 30.86 -4.94
N SER A 109 -5.90 31.65 -3.86
CA SER A 109 -5.17 31.33 -2.63
C SER A 109 -5.74 30.10 -1.92
N ILE A 110 -7.06 30.00 -1.81
CA ILE A 110 -7.74 28.83 -1.22
C ILE A 110 -7.55 27.62 -2.12
N ALA A 111 -7.69 27.79 -3.44
CA ALA A 111 -7.45 26.71 -4.39
C ALA A 111 -6.03 26.15 -4.26
N LEU A 112 -5.01 27.02 -4.15
CA LEU A 112 -3.63 26.61 -3.93
C LEU A 112 -3.49 25.75 -2.67
N ARG A 113 -4.05 26.18 -1.55
CA ARG A 113 -4.02 25.41 -0.30
C ARG A 113 -4.63 24.02 -0.46
N ILE A 114 -5.73 23.93 -1.21
CA ILE A 114 -6.38 22.64 -1.50
C ILE A 114 -5.48 21.75 -2.34
N LEU A 115 -4.77 22.30 -3.35
CA LEU A 115 -3.81 21.52 -4.16
C LEU A 115 -2.66 20.96 -3.31
N VAL A 116 -2.15 21.75 -2.35
CA VAL A 116 -1.08 21.32 -1.44
C VAL A 116 -1.58 20.22 -0.49
N ILE A 117 -2.72 20.42 0.16
CA ILE A 117 -3.32 19.40 1.05
C ILE A 117 -3.62 18.11 0.27
N ALA A 118 -4.13 18.23 -0.96
CA ALA A 118 -4.37 17.08 -1.80
C ALA A 118 -3.09 16.32 -2.16
N SER A 119 -2.00 17.04 -2.39
CA SER A 119 -0.69 16.43 -2.66
C SER A 119 -0.19 15.65 -1.44
N GLU A 120 -0.24 16.25 -0.25
CA GLU A 120 0.12 15.57 1.00
C GLU A 120 -0.70 14.31 1.24
N LEU A 121 -2.02 14.37 1.04
CA LEU A 121 -2.88 13.20 1.18
C LEU A 121 -2.58 12.11 0.14
N LEU A 122 -2.20 12.48 -1.08
CA LEU A 122 -1.80 11.53 -2.12
C LEU A 122 -0.47 10.86 -1.76
N ASP A 123 0.50 11.61 -1.26
CA ASP A 123 1.77 11.04 -0.80
C ASP A 123 1.55 10.05 0.37
N LEU A 124 0.61 10.36 1.28
CA LEU A 124 0.19 9.44 2.34
C LEU A 124 -0.50 8.18 1.81
N ILE A 125 -1.28 8.27 0.74
CA ILE A 125 -1.92 7.10 0.09
C ILE A 125 -0.88 6.24 -0.61
N ASP A 126 0.04 6.86 -1.35
CA ASP A 126 1.09 6.13 -2.08
C ASP A 126 1.97 5.36 -1.10
N ALA A 127 2.34 5.99 0.02
CA ALA A 127 3.10 5.37 1.11
C ALA A 127 2.27 4.46 2.03
N SER A 128 0.95 4.36 1.83
CA SER A 128 0.12 3.45 2.62
C SER A 128 0.23 2.01 2.14
N ALA A 129 0.03 1.04 3.04
CA ALA A 129 -0.06 -0.38 2.71
C ALA A 129 -1.50 -0.88 2.84
N LEU A 130 -1.87 -1.90 2.08
CA LEU A 130 -3.13 -2.62 2.28
C LEU A 130 -3.01 -3.54 3.50
N SER A 131 -3.99 -3.54 4.42
CA SER A 131 -3.96 -4.55 5.47
C SER A 131 -4.40 -5.92 4.98
N TYR A 132 -3.54 -6.88 5.29
CA TYR A 132 -3.70 -8.31 5.09
C TYR A 132 -5.10 -8.88 5.40
N THR A 133 -5.73 -8.42 6.48
CA THR A 133 -6.93 -9.08 7.01
C THR A 133 -8.23 -8.58 6.36
N ASP A 134 -8.16 -7.48 5.58
CA ASP A 134 -9.21 -7.05 4.66
C ASP A 134 -9.04 -7.54 3.21
N LEU A 135 -7.91 -8.17 2.87
CA LEU A 135 -7.79 -8.90 1.59
C LEU A 135 -8.63 -10.17 1.59
N GLY A 136 -9.06 -10.68 2.75
CA GLY A 136 -9.79 -11.95 2.89
C GLY A 136 -8.91 -13.12 3.36
N GLY A 137 -7.76 -12.83 3.98
CA GLY A 137 -6.76 -13.83 4.37
C GLY A 137 -6.16 -14.52 3.15
N ILE A 138 -5.76 -15.79 3.31
CA ILE A 138 -5.19 -16.61 2.21
C ILE A 138 -6.09 -16.60 0.97
N GLU A 139 -7.38 -16.89 1.15
CA GLU A 139 -8.32 -17.01 0.03
C GLU A 139 -8.41 -15.73 -0.78
N GLY A 140 -8.38 -14.59 -0.12
CA GLY A 140 -8.58 -13.32 -0.79
C GLY A 140 -7.30 -12.75 -1.39
N LEU A 141 -6.13 -13.12 -0.85
CA LEU A 141 -4.85 -12.91 -1.52
C LEU A 141 -4.76 -13.74 -2.81
N LEU A 142 -5.19 -15.00 -2.80
CA LEU A 142 -5.23 -15.82 -4.01
C LEU A 142 -6.28 -15.33 -5.01
N LYS A 143 -7.48 -14.92 -4.55
CA LYS A 143 -8.51 -14.31 -5.42
C LYS A 143 -8.10 -12.96 -6.00
N SER A 144 -7.05 -12.31 -5.46
CA SER A 144 -6.53 -11.08 -6.04
C SER A 144 -5.69 -11.33 -7.30
N GLU A 145 -5.45 -12.59 -7.67
CA GLU A 145 -4.63 -13.02 -8.82
C GLU A 145 -3.20 -12.46 -8.77
N VAL A 146 -2.74 -12.05 -7.59
CA VAL A 146 -1.34 -11.64 -7.34
C VAL A 146 -0.42 -12.85 -7.32
N PHE A 147 -0.93 -14.03 -6.92
CA PHE A 147 -0.20 -15.29 -6.98
C PHE A 147 -1.01 -16.29 -7.81
N GLU A 148 -0.34 -17.15 -8.56
CA GLU A 148 -0.98 -18.17 -9.39
C GLU A 148 -1.74 -19.20 -8.53
N ASP A 149 -1.12 -19.65 -7.44
CA ASP A 149 -1.68 -20.64 -6.53
C ASP A 149 -1.06 -20.60 -5.12
N GLU A 150 -1.58 -21.45 -4.22
CA GLU A 150 -1.09 -21.64 -2.86
C GLU A 150 0.40 -22.03 -2.80
N TYR A 151 0.90 -22.79 -3.78
CA TYR A 151 2.27 -23.30 -3.80
C TYR A 151 3.27 -22.21 -4.15
N GLN A 152 2.95 -21.35 -5.12
CA GLN A 152 3.77 -20.20 -5.46
C GLN A 152 3.89 -19.25 -4.27
N LEU A 153 2.77 -18.93 -3.61
CA LEU A 153 2.76 -18.08 -2.43
C LEU A 153 3.55 -18.69 -1.26
N LEU A 154 3.34 -19.97 -0.95
CA LEU A 154 4.07 -20.66 0.10
C LEU A 154 5.58 -20.71 -0.21
N GLY A 155 5.93 -20.96 -1.48
CA GLY A 155 7.30 -21.02 -1.96
C GLY A 155 8.04 -19.70 -1.77
N VAL A 156 7.42 -18.59 -2.16
CA VAL A 156 7.97 -17.24 -1.95
C VAL A 156 8.19 -16.97 -0.45
N LEU A 157 7.18 -17.22 0.40
CA LEU A 157 7.28 -16.99 1.84
C LEU A 157 8.36 -17.83 2.52
N LYS A 158 8.44 -19.13 2.17
CA LYS A 158 9.47 -20.03 2.71
C LYS A 158 10.87 -19.66 2.24
N THR A 159 11.01 -19.23 0.99
CA THR A 159 12.30 -18.79 0.45
C THR A 159 12.78 -17.53 1.15
N CYS A 160 11.87 -16.58 1.42
CA CYS A 160 12.21 -15.35 2.15
C CYS A 160 12.62 -15.65 3.60
N ASN A 161 12.04 -16.67 4.25
CA ASN A 161 12.30 -16.94 5.65
C ASN A 161 13.72 -17.46 5.91
N GLY A 162 14.60 -16.59 6.40
CA GLY A 162 16.01 -16.89 6.65
C GLY A 162 16.93 -16.60 5.47
N TYR A 163 16.47 -15.87 4.46
CA TYR A 163 17.29 -15.51 3.31
C TYR A 163 18.24 -14.34 3.63
N ALA A 164 19.54 -14.52 3.38
CA ALA A 164 20.53 -13.46 3.53
C ALA A 164 20.48 -12.50 2.33
N VAL A 165 20.34 -11.21 2.57
CA VAL A 165 20.51 -10.18 1.54
C VAL A 165 21.83 -9.46 1.83
N LEU A 166 22.85 -9.85 1.07
CA LEU A 166 24.21 -9.35 1.20
C LEU A 166 24.42 -8.16 0.26
N GLY A 167 24.64 -6.97 0.82
CA GLY A 167 24.59 -5.72 0.05
C GLY A 167 23.17 -5.35 -0.37
N HIS A 168 23.01 -4.24 -1.09
CA HIS A 168 21.69 -3.74 -1.51
C HIS A 168 21.04 -4.55 -2.65
N ASP A 169 21.53 -5.75 -2.95
CA ASP A 169 21.05 -6.55 -4.07
C ASP A 169 20.40 -7.86 -3.61
N ALA A 170 19.20 -8.12 -4.14
CA ALA A 170 18.41 -9.31 -3.90
C ALA A 170 18.31 -10.18 -5.17
N GLU A 171 19.24 -10.04 -6.13
CA GLU A 171 19.25 -10.78 -7.39
C GLU A 171 19.19 -12.30 -7.18
N GLY A 172 20.00 -12.86 -6.27
CA GLY A 172 19.96 -14.29 -5.95
C GLY A 172 18.63 -14.75 -5.35
N LEU A 173 17.94 -13.89 -4.59
CA LEU A 173 16.61 -14.20 -4.05
C LEU A 173 15.59 -14.26 -5.18
N ARG A 174 15.61 -13.26 -6.08
CA ARG A 174 14.73 -13.18 -7.25
C ARG A 174 14.92 -14.37 -8.18
N GLU A 175 16.17 -14.75 -8.44
CA GLU A 175 16.49 -15.95 -9.23
C GLU A 175 15.93 -17.21 -8.56
N THR A 176 16.16 -17.37 -7.24
CA THR A 176 15.68 -18.54 -6.49
C THR A 176 14.15 -18.68 -6.54
N ILE A 177 13.40 -17.58 -6.34
CA ILE A 177 11.93 -17.65 -6.35
C ILE A 177 11.37 -17.83 -7.77
N PHE A 178 12.04 -17.30 -8.78
CA PHE A 178 11.67 -17.48 -10.18
C PHE A 178 11.88 -18.92 -10.64
N GLU A 179 13.07 -19.48 -10.41
CA GLU A 179 13.43 -20.82 -10.87
C GLU A 179 12.60 -21.91 -10.20
N ASN A 180 12.30 -21.76 -8.90
CA ASN A 180 11.60 -22.80 -8.14
C ASN A 180 10.07 -22.67 -8.18
N TYR A 181 9.53 -21.47 -8.36
CA TYR A 181 8.10 -21.19 -8.19
C TYR A 181 7.49 -20.33 -9.30
N GLY A 182 8.26 -19.98 -10.34
CA GLY A 182 7.81 -19.07 -11.40
C GLY A 182 7.48 -17.66 -10.92
N ALA A 183 7.95 -17.28 -9.72
CA ALA A 183 7.58 -16.01 -9.11
C ALA A 183 8.40 -14.85 -9.66
N LEU A 184 7.77 -13.69 -9.83
CA LEU A 184 8.39 -12.46 -10.34
C LEU A 184 8.50 -11.41 -9.22
N ASP A 185 9.22 -10.31 -9.49
CA ASP A 185 9.50 -9.23 -8.53
C ASP A 185 8.24 -8.72 -7.80
N HIS A 186 7.14 -8.53 -8.52
CA HIS A 186 5.90 -8.04 -7.92
C HIS A 186 5.29 -8.99 -6.87
N HIS A 187 5.62 -10.28 -6.89
CA HIS A 187 5.23 -11.23 -5.84
C HIS A 187 6.05 -11.00 -4.56
N LEU A 188 7.34 -10.67 -4.70
CA LEU A 188 8.21 -10.33 -3.58
C LEU A 188 7.77 -8.99 -2.96
N ASP A 189 7.48 -7.99 -3.80
CA ASP A 189 6.94 -6.71 -3.35
C ASP A 189 5.62 -6.93 -2.59
N ALA A 190 4.74 -7.80 -3.09
CA ALA A 190 3.48 -8.11 -2.42
C ALA A 190 3.68 -8.68 -1.01
N VAL A 191 4.58 -9.65 -0.80
CA VAL A 191 4.76 -10.23 0.56
C VAL A 191 5.40 -9.24 1.54
N LEU A 192 6.20 -8.28 1.05
CA LEU A 192 6.78 -7.19 1.84
C LEU A 192 5.73 -6.12 2.17
N GLU A 193 4.96 -5.67 1.18
CA GLU A 193 3.88 -4.69 1.36
C GLU A 193 2.76 -5.19 2.28
N LEU A 194 2.52 -6.51 2.26
CA LEU A 194 1.54 -7.16 3.13
C LEU A 194 2.05 -7.45 4.54
N ASP A 195 3.29 -7.06 4.85
CA ASP A 195 3.93 -7.30 6.15
C ASP A 195 3.93 -8.80 6.50
N LEU A 196 4.06 -9.67 5.50
CA LEU A 196 4.24 -11.12 5.69
C LEU A 196 5.72 -11.45 5.85
N VAL A 197 6.58 -10.68 5.19
CA VAL A 197 8.04 -10.77 5.26
C VAL A 197 8.56 -9.41 5.73
N GLN A 198 9.56 -9.44 6.60
CA GLN A 198 10.25 -8.26 7.10
C GLN A 198 11.76 -8.40 6.86
N TYR A 199 12.43 -7.26 6.68
CA TYR A 199 13.88 -7.19 6.54
C TYR A 199 14.52 -6.80 7.88
N ILE A 200 15.38 -7.66 8.40
CA ILE A 200 16.12 -7.48 9.64
C ILE A 200 17.54 -7.05 9.30
N ILE A 201 17.84 -5.77 9.54
CA ILE A 201 19.20 -5.24 9.37
C ILE A 201 20.14 -5.96 10.32
N THR A 202 21.28 -6.41 9.82
CA THR A 202 22.31 -7.10 10.59
C THR A 202 23.68 -6.73 10.04
N GLU A 203 24.63 -6.52 10.95
CA GLU A 203 26.04 -6.44 10.58
C GLU A 203 26.57 -7.86 10.38
N PHE A 204 27.03 -8.16 9.17
CA PHE A 204 27.69 -9.43 8.87
C PHE A 204 29.16 -9.33 9.29
N GLU A 205 29.65 -10.32 10.03
CA GLU A 205 31.10 -10.46 10.24
C GLU A 205 31.80 -10.78 8.91
N ASP A 206 33.05 -10.29 8.77
CA ASP A 206 33.87 -10.47 7.58
C ASP A 206 33.95 -11.95 7.15
N TYR A 207 33.32 -12.31 6.02
CA TYR A 207 33.47 -13.62 5.39
C TYR A 207 34.68 -13.60 4.45
N PRO A 208 35.76 -14.37 4.72
CA PRO A 208 37.00 -14.32 3.95
C PRO A 208 36.85 -14.66 2.46
N GLU A 209 35.80 -15.42 2.11
CA GLU A 209 35.54 -15.89 0.73
C GLU A 209 34.72 -14.91 -0.13
N TYR A 210 34.00 -13.96 0.47
CA TYR A 210 33.06 -13.09 -0.25
C TYR A 210 33.31 -11.59 -0.10
N GLY A 211 34.32 -11.20 0.71
CA GLY A 211 34.71 -9.81 0.89
C GLY A 211 33.97 -9.10 2.02
N ARG A 212 34.27 -7.80 2.19
CA ARG A 212 33.64 -6.93 3.19
C ARG A 212 32.25 -6.52 2.72
N TYR A 213 31.21 -6.95 3.42
CA TYR A 213 29.89 -6.34 3.30
C TYR A 213 29.74 -5.33 4.44
N GLU A 214 29.70 -4.04 4.08
CA GLU A 214 29.57 -2.97 5.08
C GLU A 214 28.13 -2.90 5.65
N GLU A 215 27.13 -3.37 4.90
CA GLU A 215 25.72 -3.34 5.28
C GLU A 215 24.94 -4.52 4.66
N GLY A 216 23.99 -5.08 5.41
CA GLY A 216 23.10 -6.14 4.93
C GLY A 216 22.04 -6.53 5.96
N GLY A 217 21.30 -7.59 5.68
CA GLY A 217 20.31 -8.12 6.60
C GLY A 217 19.76 -9.46 6.16
N TRP A 218 18.76 -9.93 6.89
CA TRP A 218 18.07 -11.18 6.59
C TRP A 218 16.60 -10.89 6.41
N LEU A 219 15.97 -11.59 5.46
CA LEU A 219 14.53 -11.65 5.39
C LEU A 219 14.04 -12.70 6.38
N GLU A 220 12.95 -12.38 7.07
CA GLU A 220 12.27 -13.30 7.97
C GLU A 220 10.76 -13.14 7.83
N LEU A 221 10.01 -14.18 8.20
CA LEU A 221 8.57 -14.03 8.37
C LEU A 221 8.28 -13.13 9.57
N SER A 222 7.40 -12.16 9.37
CA SER A 222 6.80 -11.41 10.48
C SER A 222 5.95 -12.36 11.36
N ASP A 223 5.50 -11.90 12.52
CA ASP A 223 4.54 -12.67 13.33
C ASP A 223 3.23 -12.95 12.57
N LEU A 224 2.90 -12.10 11.60
CA LEU A 224 1.79 -12.32 10.68
C LEU A 224 2.13 -13.38 9.63
N GLY A 225 3.30 -13.29 9.00
CA GLY A 225 3.80 -14.27 8.03
C GLY A 225 3.91 -15.68 8.61
N LYS A 226 4.33 -15.82 9.86
CA LYS A 226 4.40 -17.12 10.55
C LYS A 226 3.02 -17.77 10.68
N LYS A 227 2.04 -17.00 11.18
CA LYS A 227 0.64 -17.47 11.26
C LYS A 227 0.08 -17.80 9.87
N PHE A 228 0.44 -16.99 8.88
CA PHE A 228 0.02 -17.18 7.50
C PHE A 228 0.50 -18.50 6.92
N VAL A 229 1.80 -18.79 7.06
CA VAL A 229 2.40 -20.05 6.60
C VAL A 229 1.72 -21.24 7.28
N GLU A 230 1.49 -21.19 8.59
CA GLU A 230 0.79 -22.26 9.31
C GLU A 230 -0.64 -22.51 8.79
N GLU A 231 -1.38 -21.46 8.45
CA GLU A 231 -2.73 -21.57 7.89
C GLU A 231 -2.71 -22.09 6.45
N LEU A 232 -1.74 -21.64 5.64
CA LEU A 232 -1.57 -22.02 4.24
C LEU A 232 -1.18 -23.49 4.12
N GLU A 233 -0.25 -23.96 4.94
CA GLU A 233 0.14 -25.38 5.01
C GLU A 233 -1.05 -26.27 5.38
N LYS A 234 -1.87 -25.85 6.35
CA LYS A 234 -3.11 -26.56 6.71
C LYS A 234 -4.14 -26.56 5.57
N SER A 235 -4.17 -25.52 4.74
CA SER A 235 -5.04 -25.45 3.57
C SER A 235 -4.60 -26.45 2.51
N ILE A 236 -3.31 -26.45 2.17
CA ILE A 236 -2.71 -27.36 1.18
C ILE A 236 -2.91 -28.82 1.60
N GLU A 237 -2.63 -29.16 2.86
CA GLU A 237 -2.87 -30.52 3.37
C GLU A 237 -4.32 -31.00 3.21
N LYS A 238 -5.30 -30.10 3.34
CA LYS A 238 -6.72 -30.44 3.16
C LYS A 238 -7.06 -30.69 1.70
N ILE A 239 -6.45 -29.93 0.78
CA ILE A 239 -6.63 -30.09 -0.67
C ILE A 239 -6.06 -31.46 -1.09
N GLU A 240 -4.83 -31.78 -0.69
CA GLU A 240 -4.18 -33.06 -0.98
C GLU A 240 -5.01 -34.25 -0.47
N LYS A 241 -5.47 -34.21 0.80
CA LYS A 241 -6.31 -35.25 1.40
C LYS A 241 -7.70 -35.39 0.75
N SER A 242 -8.18 -34.38 0.04
CA SER A 242 -9.46 -34.41 -0.67
C SER A 242 -9.31 -35.00 -2.07
N ASN A 243 -8.19 -34.74 -2.74
CA ASN A 243 -7.86 -35.30 -4.06
C ASN A 243 -7.52 -36.80 -3.99
N ASP A 244 -6.94 -37.28 -2.88
CA ASP A 244 -6.66 -38.72 -2.65
C ASP A 244 -7.92 -39.58 -2.40
N LYS A 245 -9.09 -38.95 -2.20
CA LYS A 245 -10.36 -39.64 -1.93
C LYS A 245 -11.32 -39.66 -3.12
N SER A 246 -10.92 -39.10 -4.25
CA SER A 246 -11.73 -38.99 -5.47
C SER A 246 -11.22 -39.89 -6.58
#